data_AF-A0A519BFH4-F1
#
_entry.id   AF-A0A519BFH4-F1
#
_cell.length_a   1.000
_cell.length_b   1.000
_cell.length_c   1.000
_cell.angle_alpha   90.00
_cell.angle_beta   90.00
_cell.angle_gamma   90.00
#
_symmetry.space_group_name_H-M   'P 1'
#
loop_
_entity.id
_entity.type
_entity.pdbx_description
1 polymer ?
#
loop_
_entity_poly.entity_id
_entity_poly.type
_entity_poly.pdbx_seq_one_letter_code
_entity_poly.pdbx_strand_id
1 'polypeptide(L)'
;MKCKIENCDKEILASGYCSMHYARNRRTGDPNIIQKRGRKKNKFREFTLQSFSDKSKRTVDKLLRFYRIASEIGISESEKEKLTKQAVRSNGTFSFEKLNQIADLLLIKSWIKKD
;
A
#
# COMPACT_ATOMS: atom_id res chain seq x y z
N MET A 1 31.76 24.89 21.64
CA MET A 1 31.37 23.65 22.37
C MET A 1 30.87 22.63 21.36
N LYS A 2 31.43 21.40 21.34
CA LYS A 2 31.14 20.36 20.32
C LYS A 2 30.20 19.26 20.85
N CYS A 3 29.50 18.59 19.95
CA CYS A 3 28.60 17.48 20.27
C CYS A 3 29.29 16.37 21.09
N LYS A 4 28.60 15.81 22.09
CA LYS A 4 29.05 14.67 22.91
C LYS A 4 29.19 13.33 22.16
N ILE A 5 28.86 13.29 20.87
CA ILE A 5 28.90 12.05 20.08
C ILE A 5 30.27 11.96 19.43
N GLU A 6 30.91 10.81 19.59
CA GLU A 6 32.20 10.52 18.99
C GLU A 6 32.15 10.76 17.47
N ASN A 7 33.20 11.38 16.93
CA ASN A 7 33.30 11.74 15.52
C ASN A 7 32.20 12.73 15.03
N CYS A 8 31.70 13.61 15.91
CA CYS A 8 30.77 14.68 15.55
C CYS A 8 31.28 16.07 15.96
N ASP A 9 31.81 16.83 14.99
CA ASP A 9 32.33 18.19 15.22
C ASP A 9 31.27 19.30 15.16
N LYS A 10 29.99 18.95 15.05
CA LYS A 10 28.90 19.94 14.98
C LYS A 10 28.70 20.62 16.34
N GLU A 11 28.34 21.90 16.31
CA GLU A 11 28.08 22.68 17.51
C GLU A 11 26.89 22.13 18.32
N ILE A 12 26.99 22.25 19.64
CA ILE A 12 25.91 21.87 20.56
C ILE A 12 24.71 22.81 20.37
N LEU A 13 23.53 22.21 20.17
CA LEU A 13 22.26 22.93 20.24
C LEU A 13 21.71 22.89 21.68
N ALA A 14 21.58 21.68 22.25
CA ALA A 14 20.99 21.48 23.57
C ALA A 14 21.39 20.11 24.15
N SER A 15 21.40 20.01 25.49
CA SER A 15 21.71 18.76 26.24
C SER A 15 23.07 18.13 25.89
N GLY A 16 24.03 18.92 25.39
CA GLY A 16 25.33 18.42 24.94
C GLY A 16 25.35 17.81 23.54
N TYR A 17 24.24 17.88 22.80
CA TYR A 17 24.12 17.33 21.45
C TYR A 17 23.95 18.41 20.40
N CYS A 18 24.46 18.18 19.19
CA CYS A 18 24.14 19.01 18.03
C CYS A 18 22.66 18.88 17.65
N SER A 19 22.15 19.79 16.81
CA SER A 19 20.74 19.79 16.38
C SER A 19 20.23 18.42 15.90
N MET A 20 21.06 17.71 15.12
CA MET A 20 20.73 16.37 14.62
C MET A 20 20.64 15.31 15.72
N HIS A 21 21.67 15.23 16.59
CA HIS A 21 21.73 14.23 17.67
C HIS A 21 20.72 14.53 18.77
N TYR A 22 20.46 15.80 19.05
CA TYR A 22 19.38 16.23 19.94
C TYR A 22 18.01 15.79 19.40
N ALA A 23 17.74 15.99 18.10
CA ALA A 23 16.49 15.56 17.48
C ALA A 23 16.31 14.03 17.48
N ARG A 24 17.39 13.25 17.32
CA ARG A 24 17.35 11.79 17.45
C ARG A 24 17.08 11.39 18.90
N ASN A 25 17.88 11.89 19.84
CA ASN A 25 17.72 11.63 21.27
C ASN A 25 16.30 11.95 21.77
N ARG A 26 15.70 13.07 21.34
CA ARG A 26 14.31 13.42 21.70
C ARG A 26 13.27 12.44 21.16
N ARG A 27 13.50 11.82 20.00
CA ARG A 27 12.54 10.90 19.36
C ARG A 27 12.70 9.45 19.82
N THR A 28 13.93 9.03 20.12
CA THR A 28 14.28 7.61 20.30
C THR A 28 14.91 7.31 21.66
N GLY A 29 15.29 8.32 22.43
CA GLY A 29 16.08 8.16 23.66
C GLY A 29 17.57 7.90 23.44
N ASP A 30 18.02 7.79 22.18
CA ASP A 30 19.41 7.55 21.83
C ASP A 30 19.83 8.40 20.61
N PRO A 31 20.83 9.29 20.76
CA PRO A 31 21.33 10.14 19.67
C PRO A 31 21.94 9.34 18.50
N ASN A 32 22.41 8.11 18.72
CA ASN A 32 23.04 7.28 17.68
C ASN A 32 22.02 6.54 16.81
N ILE A 33 20.75 6.44 17.24
CA ILE A 33 19.72 5.75 16.47
C ILE A 33 19.33 6.56 15.23
N ILE A 34 19.62 6.00 14.05
CA ILE A 34 19.15 6.48 12.77
C ILE A 34 17.88 5.72 12.39
N GLN A 35 16.71 6.29 12.65
CA GLN A 35 15.46 5.73 12.16
C GLN A 35 15.34 5.96 10.64
N LYS A 36 15.38 4.88 9.86
CA LYS A 36 15.00 4.92 8.45
C LYS A 36 13.50 5.20 8.38
N ARG A 37 13.08 6.24 7.65
CA ARG A 37 11.65 6.46 7.39
C ARG A 37 11.13 5.23 6.66
N GLY A 38 10.15 4.53 7.25
CA GLY A 38 9.46 3.44 6.56
C GLY A 38 8.79 3.92 5.29
N ARG A 39 8.46 2.99 4.37
CA ARG A 39 7.66 3.30 3.18
C ARG A 39 6.35 3.96 3.62
N LYS A 40 6.01 5.12 3.05
CA LYS A 40 4.70 5.75 3.30
C LYS A 40 3.60 4.73 2.99
N LYS A 41 2.70 4.53 3.94
CA LYS A 41 1.57 3.64 3.76
C LYS A 41 0.68 4.17 2.63
N ASN A 42 0.16 3.25 1.81
CA ASN A 42 -0.80 3.60 0.78
C ASN A 42 -2.17 3.81 1.45
N LYS A 43 -2.59 5.07 1.60
CA LYS A 43 -3.84 5.44 2.27
C LYS A 43 -5.07 4.78 1.63
N PHE A 44 -5.09 4.65 0.30
CA PHE A 44 -6.16 3.95 -0.39
C PHE A 44 -6.21 2.47 0.00
N ARG A 45 -5.04 1.81 0.08
CA ARG A 45 -4.97 0.43 0.57
C ARG A 45 -5.39 0.30 2.03
N GLU A 46 -5.00 1.23 2.90
CA GLU A 46 -5.47 1.24 4.30
C GLU A 46 -6.99 1.39 4.38
N PHE A 47 -7.55 2.36 3.64
CA PHE A 47 -8.98 2.55 3.52
C PHE A 47 -9.68 1.27 3.05
N THR A 48 -9.20 0.65 1.96
CA THR A 48 -9.82 -0.58 1.48
C THR A 48 -9.76 -1.71 2.52
N LEU A 49 -8.61 -1.92 3.16
CA LEU A 49 -8.50 -2.94 4.20
C LEU A 49 -9.43 -2.67 5.39
N GLN A 50 -9.67 -1.41 5.72
CA GLN A 50 -10.62 -1.01 6.75
C GLN A 50 -12.08 -1.26 6.32
N SER A 51 -12.42 -0.95 5.06
CA SER A 51 -13.75 -1.20 4.50
C SER A 51 -14.10 -2.69 4.39
N PHE A 52 -13.09 -3.56 4.30
CA PHE A 52 -13.24 -5.03 4.24
C PHE A 52 -12.56 -5.70 5.43
N SER A 53 -12.83 -5.21 6.64
CA SER A 53 -12.23 -5.69 7.88
C SER A 53 -12.58 -7.15 8.20
N ASP A 54 -13.68 -7.66 7.64
CA ASP A 54 -14.13 -9.05 7.73
C ASP A 54 -13.32 -10.02 6.84
N LYS A 55 -12.46 -9.49 5.96
CA LYS A 55 -11.72 -10.29 4.96
C LYS A 55 -10.22 -10.29 5.22
N SER A 56 -9.56 -11.41 4.86
CA SER A 56 -8.10 -11.48 4.93
C SER A 56 -7.45 -10.45 3.99
N LYS A 57 -6.26 -9.94 4.36
CA LYS A 57 -5.48 -9.01 3.50
C LYS A 57 -5.29 -9.56 2.08
N ARG A 58 -5.00 -10.87 1.97
CA ARG A 58 -4.83 -11.57 0.70
C ARG A 58 -6.11 -11.52 -0.14
N THR A 59 -7.26 -11.68 0.50
CA THR A 59 -8.58 -11.61 -0.16
C THR A 59 -8.82 -10.21 -0.72
N VAL A 60 -8.59 -9.18 0.08
CA VAL A 60 -8.76 -7.78 -0.32
C VAL A 60 -7.82 -7.42 -1.48
N ASP A 61 -6.55 -7.83 -1.41
CA ASP A 61 -5.58 -7.57 -2.48
C ASP A 61 -6.00 -8.22 -3.81
N LYS A 62 -6.60 -9.42 -3.78
CA LYS A 62 -7.15 -10.07 -4.98
C LYS A 62 -8.36 -9.33 -5.57
N LEU A 63 -9.28 -8.86 -4.73
CA LEU A 63 -10.42 -8.03 -5.19
C LEU A 63 -9.93 -6.74 -5.83
N LEU A 64 -9.02 -6.03 -5.16
CA LEU A 64 -8.48 -4.77 -5.62
C LEU A 64 -7.79 -4.86 -6.98
N ARG A 65 -7.13 -5.98 -7.29
CA ARG A 65 -6.50 -6.19 -8.59
C ARG A 65 -7.51 -6.05 -9.73
N PHE A 66 -8.65 -6.76 -9.63
CA PHE A 66 -9.72 -6.69 -10.62
C PHE A 66 -10.26 -5.26 -10.75
N TYR A 67 -10.65 -4.62 -9.64
CA TYR A 67 -11.24 -3.28 -9.69
C TYR A 67 -10.29 -2.23 -10.25
N ARG A 68 -8.98 -2.34 -9.97
CA ARG A 68 -7.97 -1.44 -10.56
C ARG A 68 -7.88 -1.59 -12.07
N ILE A 69 -7.73 -2.82 -12.57
CA ILE A 69 -7.65 -3.09 -14.00
C ILE A 69 -8.94 -2.63 -14.70
N ALA A 70 -10.10 -2.97 -14.15
CA ALA A 70 -11.39 -2.59 -14.71
C ALA A 70 -11.58 -1.06 -14.75
N SER A 71 -11.20 -0.34 -13.69
CA SER A 71 -11.25 1.12 -13.67
C SER A 71 -10.32 1.75 -14.69
N GLU A 72 -9.08 1.26 -14.82
CA GLU A 72 -8.09 1.80 -15.76
C GLU A 72 -8.52 1.65 -17.23
N ILE A 73 -9.23 0.56 -17.54
CA ILE A 73 -9.77 0.28 -18.88
C ILE A 73 -11.11 1.01 -19.13
N GLY A 74 -11.63 1.73 -18.14
CA GLY A 74 -12.88 2.49 -18.26
C GLY A 74 -14.14 1.62 -18.21
N ILE A 75 -14.08 0.44 -17.59
CA ILE A 75 -15.27 -0.38 -17.32
C ILE A 75 -16.16 0.37 -16.30
N SER A 76 -17.46 0.44 -16.56
CA SER A 76 -18.43 1.07 -15.65
C SER A 76 -18.65 0.24 -14.38
N GLU A 77 -19.11 0.88 -13.29
CA GLU A 77 -19.39 0.18 -12.03
C GLU A 77 -20.44 -0.94 -12.18
N SER A 78 -21.51 -0.70 -12.96
CA SER A 78 -22.54 -1.70 -13.22
C SER A 78 -22.00 -2.94 -13.95
N GLU A 79 -21.01 -2.76 -14.82
CA GLU A 79 -20.36 -3.87 -15.52
C GLU A 79 -19.36 -4.59 -14.61
N LYS A 80 -18.64 -3.88 -13.74
CA LYS A 80 -17.78 -4.49 -12.70
C LYS A 80 -18.57 -5.41 -11.79
N GLU A 81 -19.78 -5.01 -11.38
CA GLU A 81 -20.65 -5.85 -10.57
C GLU A 81 -21.04 -7.15 -11.29
N LYS A 82 -21.42 -7.08 -12.58
CA LYS A 82 -21.76 -8.27 -13.37
C LYS A 82 -20.58 -9.21 -13.49
N LEU A 83 -19.40 -8.70 -13.82
CA LEU A 83 -18.17 -9.47 -13.95
C LEU A 83 -17.76 -10.12 -12.62
N THR A 84 -17.91 -9.39 -11.51
CA THR A 84 -17.68 -9.93 -10.17
C THR A 84 -18.66 -11.07 -9.85
N LYS A 85 -19.93 -10.95 -10.23
CA LYS A 85 -20.93 -12.02 -10.10
C LYS A 85 -20.58 -13.27 -10.91
N GLN A 86 -19.96 -13.12 -12.09
CA GLN A 86 -19.49 -14.28 -12.88
C GLN A 86 -18.41 -15.10 -12.16
N ALA A 87 -17.68 -14.49 -11.22
CA ALA A 87 -16.71 -15.20 -10.40
C ALA A 87 -17.34 -16.09 -9.31
N VAL A 88 -18.66 -16.02 -9.10
CA VAL A 88 -19.40 -16.90 -8.18
C VAL A 88 -19.64 -18.27 -8.85
N ARG A 89 -19.36 -19.36 -8.14
CA ARG A 89 -19.60 -20.73 -8.59
C ARG A 89 -21.08 -21.11 -8.45
N SER A 90 -21.47 -22.25 -9.03
CA SER A 90 -22.83 -22.79 -8.93
C SER A 90 -23.29 -23.01 -7.48
N ASN A 91 -22.36 -23.34 -6.58
CA ASN A 91 -22.64 -23.53 -5.14
C ASN A 91 -22.67 -22.21 -4.34
N GLY A 92 -22.68 -21.04 -5.01
CA GLY A 92 -22.71 -19.72 -4.36
C GLY A 92 -21.37 -19.24 -3.80
N THR A 93 -20.31 -20.04 -3.85
CA THR A 93 -18.98 -19.62 -3.36
C THR A 93 -18.25 -18.72 -4.36
N PHE A 94 -17.58 -17.68 -3.85
CA PHE A 94 -16.78 -16.78 -4.68
C PHE A 94 -15.44 -17.41 -5.11
N SER A 95 -15.09 -17.31 -6.39
CA SER A 95 -13.82 -17.78 -6.94
C SER A 95 -12.88 -16.63 -7.30
N PHE A 96 -11.86 -16.39 -6.47
CA PHE A 96 -10.85 -15.38 -6.79
C PHE A 96 -10.01 -15.73 -8.03
N GLU A 97 -9.83 -17.01 -8.30
CA GLU A 97 -9.12 -17.46 -9.49
C GLU A 97 -9.88 -17.06 -10.76
N LYS A 98 -11.21 -17.28 -10.75
CA LYS A 98 -12.08 -16.87 -11.86
C LYS A 98 -12.11 -15.35 -12.02
N LEU A 99 -12.12 -14.60 -10.92
CA LEU A 99 -12.04 -13.13 -10.96
C LEU A 99 -10.72 -12.64 -11.57
N ASN A 100 -9.59 -13.28 -11.24
CA ASN A 100 -8.30 -12.94 -11.83
C ASN A 100 -8.27 -13.22 -13.34
N GLN A 101 -8.78 -14.37 -13.78
CA GLN A 101 -8.88 -14.71 -15.19
C GLN A 101 -9.72 -13.68 -15.96
N ILE A 102 -10.84 -13.23 -15.39
CA ILE A 102 -11.65 -12.16 -15.96
C ILE A 102 -10.82 -10.86 -16.09
N ALA A 103 -10.10 -10.48 -15.03
CA ALA A 103 -9.26 -9.28 -15.04
C ALA A 103 -8.17 -9.35 -16.12
N ASP A 104 -7.51 -10.50 -16.27
CA ASP A 104 -6.45 -10.71 -17.27
C ASP A 104 -7.01 -10.64 -18.69
N LEU A 105 -8.17 -11.24 -18.93
CA LEU A 105 -8.85 -11.16 -20.23
C LEU A 105 -9.29 -9.73 -20.58
N LEU A 106 -9.78 -8.95 -19.62
CA LEU A 106 -10.07 -7.53 -19.83
C LEU A 106 -8.82 -6.78 -20.28
N LEU A 107 -7.71 -7.00 -19.59
CA LEU A 107 -6.43 -6.35 -19.90
C LEU A 107 -5.95 -6.72 -21.31
N ILE A 108 -5.92 -8.00 -21.65
CA ILE A 108 -5.53 -8.47 -22.99
C ILE A 108 -6.43 -7.87 -24.08
N LYS A 109 -7.76 -7.91 -23.89
CA LYS A 109 -8.71 -7.33 -24.85
C LYS A 109 -8.52 -5.82 -25.01
N SER A 110 -8.11 -5.12 -23.96
CA SER A 110 -7.83 -3.67 -24.03
C SER A 110 -6.58 -3.36 -24.84
N TRP A 111 -5.63 -4.29 -24.93
CA TRP A 111 -4.44 -4.15 -25.77
C TRP A 111 -4.78 -4.39 -27.24
N ILE A 112 -5.52 -5.46 -27.54
CA ILE A 112 -5.92 -5.79 -28.92
C ILE A 112 -6.76 -4.69 -29.57
N LYS A 113 -7.59 -3.97 -28.78
CA LYS A 113 -8.43 -2.89 -29.30
C LYS A 113 -7.69 -1.56 -29.55
N LYS A 114 -6.43 -1.45 -29.12
CA LYS A 114 -5.61 -0.24 -29.30
C LYS A 114 -4.82 -0.23 -30.60
N ASP A 115 -4.72 -1.37 -31.28
CA ASP A 115 -4.17 -1.53 -32.63
C ASP A 115 -5.29 -1.47 -33.69
#